data_AF-A0A831LAF5-F1
#
_entry.id   AF-A0A831LAF5-F1
#
_cell.length_a   1.000
_cell.length_b   1.000
_cell.length_c   1.000
_cell.angle_alpha   90.00
_cell.angle_beta   90.00
_cell.angle_gamma   90.00
#
_symmetry.space_group_name_H-M   'P 1'
#
loop_
_entity.id
_entity.type
_entity.pdbx_description
1 polymer ?
#
loop_
_entity_poly.entity_id
_entity_poly.type
_entity_poly.pdbx_seq_one_letter_code
_entity_poly.pdbx_strand_id
1 'polypeptide(L)'
;MRFRLLLLIFFVSLAGTTQLPAQENYEVRKVIFTGNKTLKKDFLLEKMALKEVSWLEKKFTKKEPFLYSREMMDLDLERLIRIYQSEGFLNVQTALQPLVVNEKKQTVKIEIEITEGEPVITDTISLELIQNARNTDPDSLLRRLSGKL
;
A
#
# COMPACT_ATOMS: atom_id res chain seq x y z
N MET A 1 -50.22 13.57 10.34
CA MET A 1 -49.46 12.73 9.36
C MET A 1 -47.98 13.10 9.22
N ARG A 2 -47.37 13.90 10.13
CA ARG A 2 -45.97 14.35 10.02
C ARG A 2 -44.95 13.58 10.89
N PHE A 3 -45.41 12.71 11.79
CA PHE A 3 -44.55 11.97 12.74
C PHE A 3 -44.03 10.63 12.20
N ARG A 4 -44.76 10.00 11.25
CA ARG A 4 -44.34 8.74 10.61
C ARG A 4 -43.15 8.91 9.65
N LEU A 5 -42.88 10.13 9.18
CA LEU A 5 -41.78 10.43 8.27
C LEU A 5 -40.44 10.62 9.00
N LEU A 6 -40.46 11.01 10.28
CA LEU A 6 -39.24 11.24 11.07
C LEU A 6 -38.62 9.94 11.61
N LEU A 7 -39.42 8.90 11.86
CA LEU A 7 -38.90 7.59 12.28
C LEU A 7 -38.12 6.86 11.17
N LEU A 8 -38.37 7.20 9.90
CA LEU A 8 -37.70 6.57 8.75
C LEU A 8 -36.32 7.21 8.48
N ILE A 9 -36.15 8.49 8.82
CA ILE A 9 -34.86 9.20 8.66
C ILE A 9 -33.87 8.81 9.78
N PHE A 10 -34.36 8.50 10.98
CA PHE A 10 -33.49 8.04 12.08
C PHE A 10 -33.01 6.59 11.89
N PHE A 11 -33.77 5.77 11.17
CA PHE A 11 -33.37 4.38 10.87
C PHE A 11 -32.33 4.29 9.74
N VAL A 12 -32.29 5.29 8.85
CA VAL A 12 -31.37 5.33 7.72
C VAL A 12 -29.99 5.87 8.11
N SER A 13 -29.84 6.60 9.22
CA SER A 13 -28.51 7.03 9.68
C SER A 13 -27.77 6.02 10.57
N LEU A 14 -28.42 4.93 10.98
CA LEU A 14 -27.79 3.88 11.81
C LEU A 14 -27.22 2.72 10.98
N ALA A 15 -27.49 2.70 9.68
CA ALA A 15 -26.91 1.76 8.74
C ALA A 15 -25.78 2.43 7.97
N GLY A 16 -24.53 2.22 8.39
CA GLY A 16 -23.43 2.37 7.43
C GLY A 16 -22.07 2.87 7.91
N THR A 17 -21.75 2.85 9.21
CA THR A 17 -20.34 2.89 9.63
C THR A 17 -20.05 1.89 10.73
N THR A 18 -20.47 0.62 10.56
CA THR A 18 -19.75 -0.44 11.27
C THR A 18 -18.39 -0.57 10.59
N GLN A 19 -17.42 0.20 11.07
CA GLN A 19 -16.02 -0.20 10.96
C GLN A 19 -15.95 -1.55 11.66
N LEU A 20 -16.00 -2.63 10.87
CA LEU A 20 -15.72 -3.98 11.36
C LEU A 20 -14.40 -3.88 12.12
N PRO A 21 -14.31 -4.36 13.39
CA PRO A 21 -13.02 -4.47 14.05
C PRO A 21 -12.04 -5.08 13.04
N ALA A 22 -11.04 -4.27 12.66
CA ALA A 22 -10.00 -4.71 11.76
C ALA A 22 -9.46 -6.02 12.33
N GLN A 23 -9.35 -7.05 11.49
CA GLN A 23 -8.97 -8.39 11.92
C GLN A 23 -7.47 -8.43 12.24
N GLU A 24 -7.11 -7.74 13.31
CA GLU A 24 -5.75 -7.60 13.85
C GLU A 24 -5.31 -8.92 14.49
N ASN A 25 -4.00 -9.19 14.44
CA ASN A 25 -3.32 -10.32 15.09
C ASN A 25 -3.64 -11.71 14.53
N TYR A 26 -4.15 -11.82 13.30
CA TYR A 26 -4.31 -13.11 12.61
C TYR A 26 -3.02 -13.52 11.91
N GLU A 27 -2.67 -14.82 11.91
CA GLU A 27 -1.49 -15.32 11.21
C GLU A 27 -1.67 -15.15 9.68
N VAL A 28 -0.77 -14.43 9.03
CA VAL A 28 -0.76 -14.28 7.57
C VAL A 28 -0.30 -15.58 6.92
N ARG A 29 -1.22 -16.24 6.21
CA ARG A 29 -0.95 -17.54 5.56
C ARG A 29 -0.56 -17.44 4.12
N LYS A 30 -1.09 -16.46 3.42
CA LYS A 30 -0.92 -16.32 1.99
C LYS A 30 -1.15 -14.88 1.60
N VAL A 31 -0.28 -14.38 0.74
CA VAL A 31 -0.44 -13.10 0.05
C VAL A 31 -0.58 -13.41 -1.44
N ILE A 32 -1.64 -12.90 -2.04
CA ILE A 32 -1.93 -13.04 -3.47
C ILE A 32 -1.87 -11.65 -4.09
N PHE A 33 -1.20 -11.54 -5.22
CA PHE A 33 -1.22 -10.34 -6.05
C PHE A 33 -2.01 -10.65 -7.31
N THR A 34 -2.85 -9.71 -7.72
CA THR A 34 -3.58 -9.73 -8.97
C THR A 34 -3.28 -8.47 -9.76
N GLY A 35 -3.25 -8.57 -11.09
CA GLY A 35 -2.94 -7.44 -11.98
C GLY A 35 -1.46 -7.09 -12.12
N ASN A 36 -0.56 -7.70 -11.33
CA ASN A 36 0.88 -7.61 -11.52
C ASN A 36 1.33 -8.41 -12.77
N LYS A 37 1.63 -7.70 -13.85
CA LYS A 37 2.06 -8.26 -15.14
C LYS A 37 3.56 -8.09 -15.34
N THR A 38 4.11 -6.95 -14.91
CA THR A 38 5.51 -6.59 -15.11
C THR A 38 6.39 -7.11 -13.99
N LEU A 39 5.99 -6.90 -12.73
CA LEU A 39 6.75 -7.33 -11.56
C LEU A 39 6.28 -8.69 -11.04
N LYS A 40 7.23 -9.58 -10.77
CA LYS A 40 6.95 -10.93 -10.27
C LYS A 40 6.49 -10.92 -8.82
N LYS A 41 5.57 -11.82 -8.46
CA LYS A 41 5.07 -12.02 -7.09
C LYS A 41 6.20 -12.09 -6.07
N ASP A 42 7.20 -12.93 -6.32
CA ASP A 42 8.27 -13.19 -5.33
C ASP A 42 9.08 -11.93 -5.02
N PHE A 43 9.33 -11.11 -6.05
CA PHE A 43 10.00 -9.82 -5.89
C PHE A 43 9.16 -8.86 -5.02
N LEU A 44 7.86 -8.74 -5.30
CA LEU A 44 6.96 -7.90 -4.50
C LEU A 44 6.91 -8.36 -3.04
N LEU A 45 6.74 -9.67 -2.83
CA LEU A 45 6.71 -10.28 -1.51
C LEU A 45 8.04 -10.07 -0.76
N GLU A 46 9.19 -10.14 -1.43
CA GLU A 46 10.50 -9.89 -0.83
C GLU A 46 10.62 -8.45 -0.31
N LYS A 47 10.03 -7.48 -0.99
CA LYS A 47 10.09 -6.06 -0.59
C LYS A 47 9.05 -5.67 0.47
N MET A 48 7.98 -6.44 0.63
CA MET A 48 7.00 -6.22 1.71
C MET A 48 7.56 -6.58 3.10
N ALA A 49 6.99 -6.00 4.15
CA ALA A 49 7.30 -6.33 5.53
C ALA A 49 6.54 -7.59 5.95
N LEU A 50 5.26 -7.67 5.58
CA LEU A 50 4.43 -8.86 5.76
C LEU A 50 4.94 -9.99 4.86
N LYS A 51 5.25 -11.14 5.46
CA LYS A 51 5.65 -12.36 4.74
C LYS A 51 4.59 -13.43 4.89
N GLU A 52 4.37 -14.20 3.82
CA GLU A 52 3.63 -15.45 3.94
C GLU A 52 4.52 -16.51 4.61
N VAL A 53 3.95 -17.27 5.56
CA VAL A 53 4.62 -18.41 6.16
C VAL A 53 4.00 -19.68 5.62
N SER A 54 4.76 -20.42 4.80
CA SER A 54 4.29 -21.68 4.26
C SER A 54 4.14 -22.73 5.36
N TRP A 55 3.22 -23.69 5.15
CA TRP A 55 2.98 -24.77 6.11
C TRP A 55 4.23 -25.64 6.33
N LEU A 56 5.06 -25.81 5.28
CA LEU A 56 6.34 -26.51 5.34
C LEU A 56 7.34 -25.73 6.21
N GLU A 57 7.50 -24.44 5.98
CA GLU A 57 8.41 -23.58 6.74
C GLU A 57 8.02 -23.51 8.22
N LYS A 58 6.72 -23.46 8.54
CA LYS A 58 6.26 -23.55 9.93
C LYS A 58 6.70 -24.87 10.58
N LYS A 59 6.80 -25.96 9.81
CA LYS A 59 7.18 -27.25 10.36
C LYS A 59 8.68 -27.44 10.55
N PHE A 60 9.50 -26.89 9.66
CA PHE A 60 10.95 -27.06 9.69
C PHE A 60 11.69 -25.92 10.40
N THR A 61 11.23 -24.68 10.28
CA THR A 61 12.06 -23.50 10.60
C THR A 61 11.75 -22.89 11.96
N LYS A 62 10.70 -23.36 12.68
CA LYS A 62 10.19 -22.77 13.95
C LYS A 62 10.04 -21.24 13.93
N LYS A 63 9.98 -20.61 12.74
CA LYS A 63 9.84 -19.17 12.60
C LYS A 63 8.48 -18.75 13.13
N GLU A 64 8.46 -17.65 13.88
CA GLU A 64 7.22 -17.07 14.34
C GLU A 64 6.37 -16.61 13.14
N PRO A 65 5.05 -16.84 13.18
CA PRO A 65 4.16 -16.40 12.12
C PRO A 65 4.09 -14.87 12.09
N PHE A 66 4.07 -14.30 10.90
CA PHE A 66 3.77 -12.88 10.74
C PHE A 66 2.29 -12.65 11.06
N LEU A 67 2.03 -11.74 12.00
CA LEU A 67 0.69 -11.34 12.37
C LEU A 67 0.23 -10.20 11.49
N TYR A 68 -1.02 -10.25 11.06
CA TYR A 68 -1.65 -9.17 10.34
C TYR A 68 -1.85 -7.97 11.25
N SER A 69 -1.45 -6.81 10.77
CA SER A 69 -1.94 -5.53 11.28
C SER A 69 -2.31 -4.62 10.12
N ARG A 70 -3.37 -3.82 10.31
CA ARG A 70 -3.80 -2.86 9.30
C ARG A 70 -2.71 -1.84 8.99
N GLU A 71 -2.03 -1.36 10.02
CA GLU A 71 -0.94 -0.38 9.85
C GLU A 71 0.22 -0.93 9.00
N MET A 72 0.67 -2.17 9.25
CA MET A 72 1.71 -2.77 8.42
C MET A 72 1.24 -3.00 6.99
N MET A 73 -0.03 -3.39 6.81
CA MET A 73 -0.62 -3.57 5.49
C MET A 73 -0.63 -2.25 4.70
N ASP A 74 -1.07 -1.15 5.32
CA ASP A 74 -1.11 0.16 4.68
C ASP A 74 0.31 0.62 4.27
N LEU A 75 1.30 0.42 5.14
CA LEU A 75 2.72 0.70 4.83
C LEU A 75 3.24 -0.15 3.66
N ASP A 76 2.85 -1.42 3.60
CA ASP A 76 3.23 -2.31 2.50
C ASP A 76 2.56 -1.91 1.18
N LEU A 77 1.29 -1.47 1.19
CA LEU A 77 0.63 -0.91 0.00
C LEU A 77 1.37 0.31 -0.53
N GLU A 78 1.73 1.26 0.34
CA GLU A 78 2.53 2.42 -0.07
C GLU A 78 3.91 2.03 -0.61
N ARG A 79 4.53 0.99 -0.02
CA ARG A 79 5.82 0.50 -0.51
C ARG A 79 5.69 -0.10 -1.90
N LEU A 80 4.63 -0.86 -2.17
CA LEU A 80 4.36 -1.39 -3.50
C LEU A 80 4.20 -0.26 -4.52
N ILE A 81 3.43 0.78 -4.20
CA ILE A 81 3.30 1.97 -5.06
C ILE A 81 4.69 2.54 -5.38
N ARG A 82 5.53 2.76 -4.36
CA ARG A 82 6.89 3.32 -4.55
C ARG A 82 7.78 2.44 -5.44
N ILE A 83 7.70 1.12 -5.29
CA ILE A 83 8.47 0.17 -6.11
C ILE A 83 8.05 0.30 -7.58
N TYR A 84 6.76 0.27 -7.87
CA TYR A 84 6.26 0.41 -9.24
C TYR A 84 6.63 1.77 -9.84
N GLN A 85 6.51 2.85 -9.07
CA GLN A 85 6.93 4.18 -9.51
C GLN A 85 8.43 4.24 -9.85
N SER A 86 9.28 3.56 -9.07
CA SER A 86 10.71 3.48 -9.36
C SER A 86 11.05 2.69 -10.63
N GLU A 87 10.14 1.82 -11.06
CA GLU A 87 10.23 1.04 -12.31
C GLU A 87 9.52 1.75 -13.49
N GLY A 88 9.08 3.00 -13.32
CA GLY A 88 8.50 3.84 -14.37
C GLY A 88 6.96 3.86 -14.42
N PHE A 89 6.27 3.17 -13.50
CA PHE A 89 4.80 3.14 -13.45
C PHE A 89 4.25 4.23 -12.51
N LEU A 90 4.19 5.48 -13.00
CA LEU A 90 3.82 6.63 -12.18
C LEU A 90 2.35 6.60 -11.70
N ASN A 91 1.45 6.07 -12.54
CA ASN A 91 0.00 6.02 -12.30
C ASN A 91 -0.45 4.68 -11.66
N VAL A 92 0.48 3.97 -11.02
CA VAL A 92 0.16 2.71 -10.33
C VAL A 92 -0.86 2.94 -9.22
N GLN A 93 -1.79 1.99 -9.07
CA GLN A 93 -2.74 1.95 -7.96
C GLN A 93 -2.73 0.57 -7.32
N THR A 94 -2.86 0.53 -6.00
CA THR A 94 -2.96 -0.70 -5.22
C THR A 94 -4.22 -0.68 -4.37
N ALA A 95 -4.97 -1.78 -4.37
CA ALA A 95 -6.17 -1.93 -3.55
C ALA A 95 -6.11 -3.23 -2.76
N LEU A 96 -6.55 -3.17 -1.50
CA LEU A 96 -6.72 -4.36 -0.67
C LEU A 96 -8.14 -4.90 -0.84
N GLN A 97 -8.25 -6.15 -1.29
CA GLN A 97 -9.53 -6.86 -1.35
C GLN A 97 -9.98 -7.29 0.06
N PRO A 98 -11.28 -7.56 0.28
CA PRO A 98 -11.77 -8.04 1.57
C PRO A 98 -11.00 -9.27 2.08
N LEU A 99 -10.53 -9.18 3.32
CA LEU A 99 -9.71 -10.23 3.93
C LEU A 99 -10.47 -11.56 4.02
N VAL A 100 -9.82 -12.65 3.61
CA VAL A 100 -10.37 -14.00 3.74
C VAL A 100 -9.84 -14.62 5.03
N VAL A 101 -10.68 -14.58 6.06
CA VAL A 101 -10.32 -15.05 7.41
C VAL A 101 -10.77 -16.49 7.66
N ASN A 102 -9.98 -17.22 8.42
CA ASN A 102 -10.35 -18.50 9.00
C ASN A 102 -10.32 -18.39 10.53
N GLU A 103 -11.50 -18.20 11.12
CA GLU A 103 -11.71 -18.04 12.57
C GLU A 103 -11.14 -19.22 13.38
N LYS A 104 -11.37 -20.46 12.91
CA LYS A 104 -10.93 -21.68 13.64
C LYS A 104 -9.42 -21.78 13.78
N LYS A 105 -8.68 -21.26 12.79
CA LYS A 105 -7.21 -21.33 12.75
C LYS A 105 -6.55 -20.00 13.11
N GLN A 106 -7.33 -18.94 13.33
CA GLN A 106 -6.86 -17.57 13.49
C GLN A 106 -5.87 -17.16 12.38
N THR A 107 -6.21 -17.48 11.13
CA THR A 107 -5.37 -17.15 9.96
C THR A 107 -6.09 -16.26 8.97
N VAL A 108 -5.34 -15.43 8.25
CA VAL A 108 -5.85 -14.59 7.17
C VAL A 108 -5.14 -14.88 5.85
N LYS A 109 -5.88 -14.75 4.74
CA LYS A 109 -5.33 -14.64 3.40
C LYS A 109 -5.59 -13.24 2.88
N ILE A 110 -4.55 -12.65 2.32
CA ILE A 110 -4.53 -11.27 1.83
C ILE A 110 -4.50 -11.33 0.31
N GLU A 111 -5.34 -10.52 -0.32
CA GLU A 111 -5.34 -10.33 -1.77
C GLU A 111 -5.19 -8.85 -2.09
N ILE A 112 -4.15 -8.53 -2.85
CA ILE A 112 -3.77 -7.18 -3.23
C ILE A 112 -3.93 -7.07 -4.75
N GLU A 113 -4.82 -6.18 -5.16
CA GLU A 113 -5.02 -5.84 -6.56
C GLU A 113 -4.09 -4.70 -6.95
N ILE A 114 -3.40 -4.86 -8.08
CA ILE A 114 -2.45 -3.89 -8.61
C ILE A 114 -2.87 -3.51 -10.02
N THR A 115 -3.10 -2.21 -10.21
CA THR A 115 -3.29 -1.62 -11.54
C THR A 115 -2.00 -0.87 -11.89
N GLU A 116 -1.15 -1.47 -12.73
CA GLU A 116 0.18 -0.94 -13.06
C GLU A 116 0.10 0.41 -13.80
N GLY A 117 -0.85 0.55 -14.72
CA GLY A 117 -0.90 1.65 -15.67
C GLY A 117 0.18 1.51 -16.76
N GLU A 118 0.34 2.55 -17.57
CA GLU A 118 1.34 2.59 -18.64
C GLU A 118 2.69 3.12 -18.10
N PRO A 119 3.83 2.56 -18.57
CA PRO A 119 5.15 3.04 -18.18
C PRO A 119 5.41 4.44 -18.76
N VAL A 120 6.07 5.29 -17.98
CA VAL A 120 6.41 6.67 -18.35
C VAL A 120 7.93 6.83 -18.40
N ILE A 121 8.41 7.48 -19.47
CA ILE A 121 9.80 7.89 -19.60
C ILE A 121 9.93 9.38 -19.26
N THR A 122 10.97 9.74 -18.51
CA THR A 122 11.27 11.15 -18.23
C THR A 122 12.14 11.72 -19.34
N ASP A 123 11.72 12.84 -19.92
CA ASP A 123 12.45 13.53 -20.99
C ASP A 123 13.22 14.74 -20.43
N THR A 124 12.50 15.74 -19.92
CA THR A 124 13.09 17.02 -19.48
C THR A 124 12.66 17.38 -18.06
N ILE A 125 13.61 17.80 -17.22
CA ILE A 125 13.36 18.34 -15.88
C ILE A 125 13.54 19.85 -15.92
N SER A 126 12.44 20.59 -15.74
CA SER A 126 12.45 22.06 -15.65
C SER A 126 12.38 22.50 -14.19
N LEU A 127 13.35 23.31 -13.75
CA LEU A 127 13.38 23.90 -12.41
C LEU A 127 13.00 25.37 -12.51
N GLU A 128 11.86 25.75 -11.92
CA GLU A 128 11.46 27.16 -11.82
C GLU A 128 11.83 27.69 -10.43
N LEU A 129 12.84 28.55 -10.36
CA LEU A 129 13.20 29.24 -9.11
C LEU A 129 12.27 30.44 -8.89
N ILE A 130 11.42 30.34 -7.88
CA ILE A 130 10.68 31.49 -7.35
C ILE A 130 11.65 32.29 -6.47
N GLN A 131 12.33 33.27 -7.04
CA GLN A 131 13.19 34.18 -6.29
C GLN A 131 12.35 35.13 -5.43
N ASN A 132 12.16 34.76 -4.16
CA ASN A 132 11.93 35.71 -3.08
C ASN A 132 13.10 35.62 -2.08
N ALA A 133 14.31 35.81 -2.59
CA ALA A 133 15.52 35.87 -1.76
C ALA A 133 16.13 37.26 -1.88
N ARG A 134 15.79 38.15 -0.93
CA ARG A 134 16.73 39.21 -0.55
C ARG A 134 17.98 38.50 -0.02
N ASN A 135 19.09 38.57 -0.75
CA ASN A 135 20.43 38.07 -0.41
C ASN A 135 20.57 36.54 -0.27
N THR A 136 20.62 35.81 -1.38
CA THR A 136 21.40 34.56 -1.38
C THR A 136 22.09 34.39 -2.73
N ASP A 137 23.42 34.29 -2.66
CA ASP A 137 24.33 34.19 -3.80
C ASP A 137 24.09 32.88 -4.58
N PRO A 138 23.52 32.96 -5.80
CA PRO A 138 23.16 31.79 -6.60
C PRO A 138 24.38 30.96 -7.03
N ASP A 139 25.59 31.53 -7.03
CA ASP A 139 26.81 30.84 -7.45
C ASP A 139 27.23 29.70 -6.51
N SER A 140 26.86 29.82 -5.24
CA SER A 140 27.15 28.80 -4.22
C SER A 140 26.42 27.47 -4.46
N LEU A 141 25.24 27.52 -5.09
CA LEU A 141 24.42 26.33 -5.38
C LEU A 141 24.86 25.63 -6.67
N LEU A 142 25.20 26.40 -7.71
CA LEU A 142 25.63 25.87 -9.00
C LEU A 142 26.92 25.05 -8.90
N ARG A 143 27.84 25.47 -8.03
CA ARG A 143 29.09 24.75 -7.77
C ARG A 143 28.89 23.36 -7.15
N ARG A 144 27.80 23.15 -6.40
CA ARG A 144 27.48 21.84 -5.80
C ARG A 144 26.86 20.87 -6.80
N LEU A 145 26.11 21.39 -7.78
CA LEU A 145 25.52 20.59 -8.86
C LEU A 145 26.54 20.23 -9.94
N SER A 146 27.42 21.17 -10.29
CA SER A 146 28.45 20.98 -11.31
C SER A 146 29.61 20.08 -10.87
N GLY A 147 29.80 19.84 -9.57
CA GLY A 147 30.92 19.04 -9.06
C GLY A 147 30.70 17.52 -9.08
N LYS A 148 29.58 17.02 -9.60
CA LYS A 148 29.21 15.60 -9.55
C LYS A 148 28.57 15.09 -10.85
N LEU A 149 29.08 15.55 -11.98
CA LEU A 149 28.95 14.91 -13.29
C LEU A 149 30.30 14.31 -13.68
#